data_AF-A0A377AK79-F1
#
_entry.id   AF-A0A377AK79-F1
#
_cell.length_a   1.000
_cell.length_b   1.000
_cell.length_c   1.000
_cell.angle_alpha   90.00
_cell.angle_beta   90.00
_cell.angle_gamma   90.00
#
_symmetry.space_group_name_H-M   'P 1'
#
loop_
_entity.id
_entity.type
_entity.pdbx_description
1 polymer ?
#
loop_
_entity_poly.entity_id
_entity_poly.type
_entity_poly.pdbx_seq_one_letter_code
_entity_poly.pdbx_strand_id
1 'polypeptide(L)'
;MRLIAGYDGIAPEVSASDVGTVREVDAADVGQSDGRNYGMIFSGEIRYSVTGKDSPIDSYVLIQAADTDLAFATSITSQTLAAGYTVADVNRALMKDFEAKGATEGLTPEMPATVFPRGRVLFGMTRHLMDNVAGQCGATWQFVDGQRQMVANNEYVHEAIVLNSATGLIGMPQQTIGNGVNVRALINPNIRVKRAHSA
;
A
#
# COMPACT_ATOMS: atom_id res chain seq x y z
N MET A 1 -5.81 -12.83 1.96
CA MET A 1 -5.40 -12.85 3.37
C MET A 1 -5.40 -11.42 3.89
N ARG A 2 -5.87 -11.24 5.12
CA ARG A 2 -5.84 -9.97 5.84
C ARG A 2 -5.19 -10.20 7.20
N LEU A 3 -4.18 -9.42 7.55
CA LEU A 3 -3.49 -9.43 8.83
C LEU A 3 -3.87 -8.17 9.57
N ILE A 4 -4.51 -8.36 10.72
CA ILE A 4 -4.94 -7.29 11.60
C ILE A 4 -4.19 -7.46 12.90
N ALA A 5 -3.50 -6.42 13.33
CA ALA A 5 -2.66 -6.47 14.51
C ALA A 5 -2.82 -5.20 15.33
N GLY A 6 -2.32 -5.24 16.55
CA GLY A 6 -2.42 -4.15 17.49
C GLY A 6 -2.09 -4.61 18.89
N TYR A 7 -1.80 -3.66 19.77
CA TYR A 7 -1.80 -3.89 21.20
C TYR A 7 -3.10 -3.31 21.76
N ASP A 8 -3.66 -3.97 22.79
CA ASP A 8 -5.01 -3.78 23.35
C ASP A 8 -6.15 -4.66 22.77
N GLY A 9 -5.79 -5.71 22.03
CA GLY A 9 -6.45 -7.03 22.01
C GLY A 9 -7.98 -7.11 21.81
N ILE A 10 -8.38 -7.70 20.67
CA ILE A 10 -9.73 -8.11 20.26
C ILE A 10 -10.57 -6.95 19.68
N ALA A 11 -10.99 -7.09 18.42
CA ALA A 11 -12.05 -6.27 17.84
C ALA A 11 -13.28 -6.38 18.76
N PRO A 12 -13.92 -5.26 19.18
CA PRO A 12 -15.12 -5.34 19.99
C PRO A 12 -16.19 -6.16 19.26
N GLU A 13 -17.03 -6.88 20.00
CA GLU A 13 -18.28 -7.41 19.44
C GLU A 13 -19.06 -6.23 18.87
N VAL A 14 -19.16 -6.16 17.54
CA VAL A 14 -19.97 -5.15 16.88
C VAL A 14 -21.42 -5.52 17.16
N SER A 15 -22.13 -4.68 17.90
CA SER A 15 -23.56 -4.91 18.14
C SER A 15 -24.30 -4.90 16.79
N ALA A 16 -25.37 -5.67 16.64
CA ALA A 16 -26.14 -5.69 15.39
C ALA A 16 -26.67 -4.29 15.00
N SER A 17 -26.84 -3.39 15.98
CA SER A 17 -27.22 -1.99 15.79
C SER A 17 -26.11 -1.09 15.21
N ASP A 18 -24.85 -1.53 15.25
CA ASP A 18 -23.71 -0.78 14.72
C ASP A 18 -23.35 -1.17 13.28
N VAL A 19 -23.94 -2.26 12.75
CA VAL A 19 -23.70 -2.70 11.37
C VAL A 19 -24.47 -1.82 10.39
N GLY A 20 -23.76 -1.07 9.54
CA GLY A 20 -24.34 -0.22 8.50
C GLY A 20 -24.53 1.25 8.90
N THR A 21 -24.12 1.62 10.11
CA THR A 21 -24.17 3.01 10.58
C THR A 21 -22.88 3.73 10.21
N VAL A 22 -22.98 4.83 9.46
CA VAL A 22 -21.80 5.63 9.08
C VAL A 22 -21.25 6.34 10.32
N ARG A 23 -19.98 6.08 10.64
CA ARG A 23 -19.22 6.84 11.65
C ARG A 23 -18.17 7.66 10.92
N GLU A 24 -18.15 8.97 11.15
CA GLU A 24 -17.02 9.80 10.72
C GLU A 24 -15.84 9.50 11.64
N VAL A 25 -14.74 9.06 11.04
CA VAL A 25 -13.46 8.84 11.71
C VAL A 25 -12.55 9.95 11.22
N ASP A 26 -11.92 10.68 12.14
CA ASP A 26 -10.92 11.68 11.77
C ASP A 26 -9.79 11.00 10.97
N ALA A 27 -9.21 11.69 9.99
CA ALA A 27 -8.09 11.18 9.22
C ALA A 27 -6.89 10.78 10.12
N ALA A 28 -6.74 11.46 11.27
CA ALA A 28 -5.73 11.15 12.29
C ALA A 28 -6.01 9.83 13.05
N ASP A 29 -7.26 9.39 13.07
CA ASP A 29 -7.72 8.18 13.75
C ASP A 29 -7.85 6.98 12.79
N VAL A 30 -7.44 7.13 11.51
CA VAL A 30 -7.46 6.04 10.53
C VAL A 30 -6.40 4.99 10.91
N GLY A 31 -6.83 3.96 11.64
CA GLY A 31 -5.99 2.94 12.26
C GLY A 31 -6.14 2.85 13.78
N GLN A 32 -6.89 3.79 14.38
CA GLN A 32 -7.43 3.73 15.72
C GLN A 32 -8.95 3.66 15.68
N SER A 33 -9.52 2.49 15.99
CA SER A 33 -10.93 2.42 16.37
C SER A 33 -11.04 2.77 17.86
N ASP A 34 -11.66 3.90 18.18
CA ASP A 34 -12.01 4.32 19.55
C ASP A 34 -10.80 4.45 20.51
N GLY A 35 -9.69 5.06 20.05
CA GLY A 35 -8.48 5.28 20.87
C GLY A 35 -7.64 4.03 21.14
N ARG A 36 -7.91 2.91 20.47
CA ARG A 36 -7.13 1.67 20.56
C ARG A 36 -6.23 1.48 19.35
N ASN A 37 -5.01 0.97 19.57
CA ASN A 37 -4.01 0.81 18.51
C ASN A 37 -4.15 -0.55 17.82
N TYR A 38 -5.27 -0.78 17.12
CA TYR A 38 -5.60 -2.00 16.38
C TYR A 38 -6.08 -1.70 14.96
N GLY A 39 -5.54 -2.40 13.97
CA GLY A 39 -5.80 -2.11 12.56
C GLY A 39 -5.14 -3.08 11.58
N MET A 40 -5.54 -2.99 10.32
CA MET A 40 -4.97 -3.79 9.24
C MET A 40 -3.51 -3.39 9.03
N ILE A 41 -2.62 -4.38 9.07
CA ILE A 41 -1.18 -4.19 8.79
C ILE A 41 -0.76 -4.77 7.45
N PHE A 42 -1.57 -5.67 6.88
CA PHE A 42 -1.33 -6.23 5.55
C PHE A 42 -2.63 -6.80 4.97
N SER A 43 -2.86 -6.55 3.69
CA SER A 43 -3.86 -7.21 2.87
C SER A 43 -3.20 -7.68 1.58
N GLY A 44 -3.44 -8.93 1.19
CA GLY A 44 -2.85 -9.49 -0.03
C GLY A 44 -3.24 -10.93 -0.31
N GLU A 45 -2.61 -11.54 -1.30
CA GLU A 45 -2.87 -12.91 -1.73
C GLU A 45 -1.83 -13.86 -1.17
N ILE A 46 -2.26 -15.07 -0.78
CA ILE A 46 -1.32 -16.13 -0.38
C ILE A 46 -0.76 -16.73 -1.66
N ARG A 47 0.56 -16.65 -1.82
CA ARG A 47 1.28 -17.27 -2.94
C ARG A 47 1.48 -18.76 -2.72
N TYR A 48 1.91 -19.13 -1.52
CA TYR A 48 1.98 -20.52 -1.08
C TYR A 48 2.02 -20.62 0.44
N SER A 49 1.71 -21.81 0.93
CA SER A 49 1.87 -22.20 2.33
C SER A 49 2.63 -23.52 2.42
N VAL A 50 3.54 -23.61 3.39
CA VAL A 50 4.28 -24.84 3.70
C VAL A 50 3.99 -25.23 5.12
N THR A 51 3.51 -26.45 5.34
CA THR A 51 3.42 -27.04 6.67
C THR A 51 4.65 -27.90 6.91
N GLY A 52 5.27 -27.73 8.06
CA GLY A 52 6.44 -28.50 8.46
C GLY A 52 6.46 -28.83 9.94
N LYS A 53 7.54 -29.48 10.37
CA LYS A 53 7.81 -29.81 11.76
C LYS A 53 9.19 -29.30 12.14
N ASP A 54 9.27 -28.57 13.25
CA ASP A 54 10.55 -28.19 13.86
C ASP A 54 11.05 -29.29 14.81
N SER A 55 10.13 -30.06 15.40
CA SER A 55 10.41 -31.22 16.23
C SER A 55 9.31 -32.29 16.06
N PRO A 56 9.43 -33.51 16.62
CA PRO A 56 8.36 -34.51 16.55
C PRO A 56 6.99 -34.02 17.05
N ILE A 57 7.00 -33.05 17.99
CA ILE A 57 5.83 -32.48 18.66
C ILE A 57 5.49 -31.05 18.23
N ASP A 58 6.43 -30.32 17.61
CA ASP A 58 6.23 -28.94 17.17
C ASP A 58 6.05 -28.87 15.64
N SER A 59 4.91 -28.33 15.21
CA SER A 59 4.61 -28.09 13.80
C SER A 59 4.46 -26.61 13.50
N TYR A 60 4.87 -26.19 12.31
CA TYR A 60 4.73 -24.83 11.83
C TYR A 60 3.94 -24.76 10.53
N VAL A 61 3.39 -23.58 10.26
CA VAL A 61 2.87 -23.20 8.95
C VAL A 61 3.60 -21.92 8.52
N LEU A 62 4.34 -22.01 7.42
CA LEU A 62 4.95 -20.84 6.77
C LEU A 62 4.01 -20.37 5.66
N ILE A 63 3.64 -19.09 5.69
CA ILE A 63 2.79 -18.46 4.68
C ILE A 63 3.60 -17.40 3.97
N GLN A 64 3.74 -17.50 2.65
CA GLN A 64 4.20 -16.40 1.82
C GLN A 64 2.98 -15.72 1.20
N ALA A 65 2.85 -14.42 1.46
CA ALA A 65 1.80 -13.59 0.88
C ALA A 65 2.40 -12.32 0.27
N ALA A 66 1.73 -11.78 -0.74
CA ALA A 66 2.11 -10.54 -1.40
C ALA A 66 0.85 -9.72 -1.73
N ASP A 67 0.95 -8.40 -1.65
CA ASP A 67 -0.14 -7.51 -2.04
C ASP A 67 -0.15 -7.36 -3.56
N THR A 68 -1.34 -7.55 -4.17
CA THR A 68 -1.61 -7.22 -5.58
C THR A 68 -0.60 -7.85 -6.58
N ASP A 69 -0.03 -9.00 -6.21
CA ASP A 69 1.03 -9.67 -6.98
C ASP A 69 0.54 -10.08 -8.36
N LEU A 70 -0.69 -10.57 -8.48
CA LEU A 70 -1.28 -10.94 -9.77
C LEU A 70 -1.29 -9.74 -10.75
N ALA A 71 -1.73 -8.56 -10.30
CA ALA A 71 -1.76 -7.37 -11.12
C ALA A 71 -0.35 -6.88 -11.46
N PHE A 72 0.57 -6.88 -10.50
CA PHE A 72 1.95 -6.45 -10.73
C PHE A 72 2.72 -7.38 -11.68
N ALA A 73 2.59 -8.69 -11.47
CA ALA A 73 3.39 -9.70 -12.16
C ALA A 73 2.91 -9.98 -13.58
N THR A 74 1.60 -9.89 -13.85
CA THR A 74 1.02 -10.46 -15.07
C THR A 74 0.34 -9.46 -16.00
N SER A 75 0.12 -8.21 -15.59
CA SER A 75 -0.59 -7.20 -16.43
C SER A 75 0.20 -6.83 -17.67
N ILE A 76 -0.50 -6.88 -18.81
CA ILE A 76 0.01 -6.54 -20.13
C ILE A 76 -0.95 -5.54 -20.74
N THR A 77 -0.42 -4.39 -21.15
CA THR A 77 -1.17 -3.41 -21.92
C THR A 77 -1.00 -3.70 -23.41
N SER A 78 -2.09 -3.63 -24.17
CA SER A 78 -2.07 -3.71 -25.63
C SER A 78 -3.18 -2.83 -26.21
N GLN A 79 -2.88 -1.55 -26.42
CA GLN A 79 -3.84 -0.58 -26.95
C GLN A 79 -3.15 0.60 -27.62
N THR A 80 -3.89 1.35 -28.42
CA THR A 80 -3.39 2.57 -29.08
C THR A 80 -4.20 3.76 -28.60
N LEU A 81 -3.49 4.79 -28.12
CA LEU A 81 -4.07 6.09 -27.82
C LEU A 81 -4.04 6.97 -29.08
N ALA A 82 -5.15 7.63 -29.37
CA ALA A 82 -5.23 8.60 -30.47
C ALA A 82 -4.36 9.84 -30.19
N ALA A 83 -4.06 10.62 -31.22
CA ALA A 83 -3.44 11.93 -31.04
C ALA A 83 -4.31 12.82 -30.14
N GLY A 84 -3.68 13.68 -29.34
CA GLY A 84 -4.36 14.51 -28.35
C GLY A 84 -4.49 13.87 -26.97
N TYR A 85 -3.86 12.70 -26.73
CA TYR A 85 -3.86 12.08 -25.41
C TYR A 85 -3.01 12.85 -24.40
N THR A 86 -3.30 12.66 -23.12
CA THR A 86 -2.58 13.22 -21.96
C THR A 86 -1.94 12.12 -21.12
N VAL A 87 -1.08 12.48 -20.15
CA VAL A 87 -0.54 11.52 -19.17
C VAL A 87 -1.65 10.83 -18.38
N ALA A 88 -2.71 11.57 -18.04
CA ALA A 88 -3.89 11.04 -17.37
C ALA A 88 -4.62 9.98 -18.22
N ASP A 89 -4.65 10.15 -19.54
CA ASP A 89 -5.22 9.12 -20.42
C ASP A 89 -4.36 7.85 -20.43
N VAL A 90 -3.03 7.98 -20.43
CA VAL A 90 -2.13 6.82 -20.31
C VAL A 90 -2.40 6.10 -18.99
N ASN A 91 -2.40 6.82 -17.86
CA ASN A 91 -2.66 6.24 -16.55
C ASN A 91 -4.00 5.49 -16.51
N ARG A 92 -5.09 6.13 -16.97
CA ARG A 92 -6.43 5.52 -17.03
C ARG A 92 -6.42 4.25 -17.88
N ALA A 93 -5.66 4.26 -18.97
CA ALA A 93 -5.54 3.11 -19.86
C ALA A 93 -4.80 1.94 -19.20
N LEU A 94 -3.77 2.21 -18.40
CA LEU A 94 -3.02 1.20 -17.63
C LEU A 94 -3.79 0.69 -16.41
N MET A 95 -4.54 1.57 -15.72
CA MET A 95 -5.34 1.19 -14.55
C MET A 95 -6.41 0.15 -14.90
N LYS A 96 -6.97 0.17 -16.12
CA LYS A 96 -7.89 -0.88 -16.59
C LYS A 96 -7.28 -2.28 -16.54
N ASP A 97 -5.99 -2.42 -16.88
CA ASP A 97 -5.31 -3.73 -16.83
C ASP A 97 -5.12 -4.21 -15.39
N PHE A 98 -4.84 -3.27 -14.48
CA PHE A 98 -4.70 -3.53 -13.05
C PHE A 98 -6.05 -3.85 -12.38
N GLU A 99 -7.11 -3.13 -12.72
CA GLU A 99 -8.49 -3.36 -12.26
C GLU A 99 -9.02 -4.72 -12.67
N ALA A 100 -8.72 -5.15 -13.90
CA ALA A 100 -9.05 -6.50 -14.35
C ALA A 100 -8.42 -7.61 -13.49
N LYS A 101 -7.46 -7.26 -12.61
CA LYS A 101 -6.74 -8.16 -11.70
C LYS A 101 -6.90 -7.77 -10.23
N GLY A 102 -7.96 -7.01 -9.92
CA GLY A 102 -8.38 -6.74 -8.55
C GLY A 102 -7.68 -5.54 -7.89
N ALA A 103 -6.87 -4.79 -8.62
CA ALA A 103 -6.22 -3.60 -8.09
C ALA A 103 -7.03 -2.34 -8.44
N THR A 104 -7.19 -1.43 -7.49
CA THR A 104 -7.93 -0.16 -7.70
C THR A 104 -6.98 1.03 -7.78
N GLU A 105 -7.47 2.17 -8.26
CA GLU A 105 -6.70 3.41 -8.24
C GLU A 105 -6.67 4.00 -6.81
N GLY A 106 -5.47 4.28 -6.31
CA GLY A 106 -5.25 4.96 -5.03
C GLY A 106 -4.88 6.43 -5.23
N LEU A 107 -4.08 6.96 -4.29
CA LEU A 107 -3.50 8.30 -4.40
C LEU A 107 -2.78 8.44 -5.75
N THR A 108 -3.06 9.55 -6.41
CA THR A 108 -2.50 9.89 -7.70
C THR A 108 -2.11 11.36 -7.64
N PRO A 109 -0.84 11.71 -7.93
CA PRO A 109 -0.40 13.09 -7.91
C PRO A 109 -1.06 13.84 -9.07
N GLU A 110 -0.98 15.17 -9.03
CA GLU A 110 -1.35 15.98 -10.18
C GLU A 110 -0.52 15.55 -11.41
N MET A 111 -1.21 15.20 -12.50
CA MET A 111 -0.57 14.77 -13.72
C MET A 111 -0.35 15.95 -14.67
N PRO A 112 0.78 16.01 -15.39
CA PRO A 112 1.02 17.08 -16.37
C PRO A 112 -0.11 17.17 -17.40
N ALA A 113 -0.60 18.39 -17.65
CA ALA A 113 -1.64 18.68 -18.65
C ALA A 113 -1.14 18.62 -20.11
N THR A 114 0.09 18.15 -20.33
CA THR A 114 0.70 18.05 -21.67
C THR A 114 -0.17 17.18 -22.59
N VAL A 115 -0.54 17.76 -23.73
CA VAL A 115 -1.29 17.09 -24.80
C VAL A 115 -0.30 16.64 -25.86
N PHE A 116 -0.26 15.33 -26.13
CA PHE A 116 0.68 14.76 -27.09
C PHE A 116 0.10 14.81 -28.51
N PRO A 117 0.82 15.41 -29.49
CA PRO A 117 0.26 15.71 -30.82
C PRO A 117 0.15 14.50 -31.75
N ARG A 118 0.74 13.35 -31.40
CA ARG A 118 0.71 12.12 -32.19
C ARG A 118 0.11 11.00 -31.37
N GLY A 119 -0.58 10.08 -32.03
CA GLY A 119 -1.04 8.85 -31.37
C GLY A 119 0.14 8.01 -30.87
N ARG A 120 -0.11 7.18 -29.87
CA ARG A 120 0.90 6.31 -29.24
C ARG A 120 0.36 4.90 -29.06
N VAL A 121 1.14 3.92 -29.49
CA VAL A 121 0.89 2.51 -29.18
C VAL A 121 1.48 2.21 -27.80
N LEU A 122 0.66 1.59 -26.94
CA LEU A 122 1.03 1.06 -25.64
C LEU A 122 1.04 -0.46 -25.73
N PHE A 123 2.22 -1.06 -25.64
CA PHE A 123 2.40 -2.50 -25.66
C PHE A 123 3.49 -2.95 -24.69
N GLY A 124 3.20 -3.95 -23.86
CA GLY A 124 4.16 -4.56 -22.94
C GLY A 124 3.64 -4.67 -21.51
N MET A 125 4.54 -4.96 -20.57
CA MET A 125 4.20 -5.08 -19.15
C MET A 125 3.63 -3.76 -18.62
N THR A 126 2.41 -3.78 -18.09
CA THR A 126 1.72 -2.58 -17.58
C THR A 126 2.55 -1.86 -16.54
N ARG A 127 3.26 -2.60 -15.66
CA ARG A 127 4.17 -2.01 -14.65
C ARG A 127 5.27 -1.14 -15.26
N HIS A 128 5.89 -1.55 -16.36
CA HIS A 128 6.95 -0.75 -17.01
C HIS A 128 6.37 0.51 -17.67
N LEU A 129 5.15 0.43 -18.19
CA LEU A 129 4.45 1.60 -18.70
C LEU A 129 4.04 2.54 -17.55
N MET A 130 3.68 2.00 -16.39
CA MET A 130 3.36 2.78 -15.19
C MET A 130 4.60 3.48 -14.62
N ASP A 131 5.79 2.88 -14.71
CA ASP A 131 7.06 3.55 -14.38
C ASP A 131 7.27 4.81 -15.24
N ASN A 132 6.89 4.77 -16.52
CA ASN A 132 6.94 5.94 -17.40
C ASN A 132 5.90 7.01 -17.05
N VAL A 133 4.72 6.62 -16.55
CA VAL A 133 3.72 7.56 -16.04
C VAL A 133 4.24 8.24 -14.77
N ALA A 134 4.74 7.45 -13.81
CA ALA A 134 5.30 7.96 -12.57
C ALA A 134 6.48 8.90 -12.83
N GLY A 135 7.38 8.55 -13.75
CA GLY A 135 8.49 9.40 -14.16
C GLY A 135 8.05 10.76 -14.72
N GLN A 136 6.97 10.80 -15.52
CA GLN A 136 6.41 12.06 -16.03
C GLN A 136 5.74 12.91 -14.94
N CYS A 137 5.26 12.28 -13.87
CA CYS A 137 4.68 12.97 -12.73
C CYS A 137 5.73 13.35 -11.66
N GLY A 138 7.02 13.06 -11.88
CA GLY A 138 8.05 13.23 -10.85
C GLY A 138 7.73 12.44 -9.58
N ALA A 139 7.17 11.25 -9.75
CA ALA A 139 6.58 10.43 -8.70
C ALA A 139 7.16 9.01 -8.70
N THR A 140 6.89 8.29 -7.62
CA THR A 140 7.10 6.85 -7.51
C THR A 140 5.77 6.18 -7.19
N TRP A 141 5.65 4.88 -7.49
CA TRP A 141 4.41 4.15 -7.29
C TRP A 141 4.65 2.76 -6.72
N GLN A 142 3.62 2.22 -6.07
CA GLN A 142 3.59 0.87 -5.52
C GLN A 142 2.13 0.42 -5.34
N PHE A 143 1.94 -0.87 -5.10
CA PHE A 143 0.66 -1.37 -4.61
C PHE A 143 0.64 -1.35 -3.08
N VAL A 144 -0.42 -0.80 -2.50
CA VAL A 144 -0.69 -0.83 -1.05
C VAL A 144 -2.17 -1.08 -0.83
N ASP A 145 -2.47 -2.13 -0.08
CA ASP A 145 -3.82 -2.57 0.28
C ASP A 145 -4.75 -2.74 -0.92
N GLY A 146 -4.26 -3.35 -2.01
CA GLY A 146 -5.07 -3.53 -3.22
C GLY A 146 -5.19 -2.29 -4.10
N GLN A 147 -4.45 -1.21 -3.80
CA GLN A 147 -4.53 0.05 -4.55
C GLN A 147 -3.19 0.42 -5.17
N ARG A 148 -3.20 0.91 -6.41
CA ARG A 148 -2.04 1.58 -7.01
C ARG A 148 -1.89 2.95 -6.39
N GLN A 149 -0.95 3.09 -5.46
CA GLN A 149 -0.57 4.37 -4.86
C GLN A 149 0.58 4.98 -5.65
N MET A 150 0.43 6.24 -6.06
CA MET A 150 1.47 7.02 -6.71
C MET A 150 1.66 8.32 -5.93
N VAL A 151 2.91 8.65 -5.61
CA VAL A 151 3.26 9.76 -4.71
C VAL A 151 4.36 10.58 -5.36
N ALA A 152 4.18 11.90 -5.43
CA ALA A 152 5.21 12.80 -5.91
C ALA A 152 6.46 12.73 -5.02
N ASN A 153 7.65 12.81 -5.61
CA ASN A 153 8.91 12.59 -4.88
C ASN A 153 9.16 13.61 -3.76
N ASN A 154 8.48 14.76 -3.79
CA ASN A 154 8.61 15.83 -2.82
C ASN A 154 7.44 15.89 -1.82
N GLU A 155 6.56 14.90 -1.85
CA GLU A 155 5.38 14.82 -0.99
C GLU A 155 5.56 13.72 0.08
N TYR A 156 5.18 14.04 1.31
CA TYR A 156 5.15 13.08 2.41
C TYR A 156 3.70 12.75 2.75
N VAL A 157 3.32 11.49 2.59
CA VAL A 157 1.92 11.02 2.75
C VAL A 157 1.62 10.62 4.20
N HIS A 158 2.34 11.16 5.20
CA HIS A 158 2.11 10.74 6.59
C HIS A 158 2.22 11.87 7.61
N GLU A 159 1.25 11.85 8.51
CA GLU A 159 1.27 12.51 9.79
C GLU A 159 2.37 11.90 10.68
N ALA A 160 2.94 12.70 11.58
CA ALA A 160 3.99 12.24 12.48
C ALA A 160 3.42 11.25 13.51
N ILE A 161 4.00 10.05 13.56
CA ILE A 161 3.59 9.03 14.53
C ILE A 161 4.28 9.31 15.87
N VAL A 162 3.49 9.61 16.90
CA VAL A 162 4.00 9.81 18.26
C VAL A 162 4.37 8.47 18.88
N LEU A 163 5.66 8.26 19.15
CA LEU A 163 6.18 7.04 19.73
C LEU A 163 6.85 7.31 21.09
N ASN A 164 6.23 6.82 22.18
CA ASN A 164 6.69 6.94 23.56
C ASN A 164 6.29 5.69 24.37
N SER A 165 6.57 5.68 25.68
CA SER A 165 6.27 4.52 26.55
C SER A 165 4.78 4.16 26.62
N ALA A 166 3.88 5.12 26.46
CA ALA A 166 2.43 4.89 26.39
C ALA A 166 1.95 4.47 25.00
N THR A 167 2.68 4.85 23.93
CA THR A 167 2.33 4.52 22.54
C THR A 167 3.17 3.40 21.92
N GLY A 168 3.80 2.57 22.77
CA GLY A 168 4.40 1.31 22.37
C GLY A 168 5.91 1.34 22.09
N LEU A 169 6.64 2.40 22.44
CA LEU A 169 8.11 2.40 22.39
C LEU A 169 8.69 1.37 23.38
N ILE A 170 9.65 0.57 22.91
CA ILE A 170 10.37 -0.41 23.71
C ILE A 170 11.83 0.03 23.85
N GLY A 171 12.27 0.24 25.08
CA GLY A 171 13.64 0.67 25.37
C GLY A 171 13.90 2.13 24.98
N MET A 172 15.16 2.44 24.68
CA MET A 172 15.60 3.79 24.32
C MET A 172 15.99 3.85 22.84
N PRO A 173 15.62 4.93 22.11
CA PRO A 173 16.09 5.16 20.75
C PRO A 173 17.61 5.23 20.66
N GLN A 174 18.20 4.67 19.61
CA GLN A 174 19.64 4.71 19.36
C GLN A 174 19.93 5.51 18.09
N GLN A 175 20.76 6.55 18.19
CA GLN A 175 21.19 7.31 17.02
C GLN A 175 22.07 6.43 16.12
N THR A 176 21.80 6.43 14.82
CA THR A 176 22.63 5.75 13.83
C THR A 176 23.68 6.69 13.25
N ILE A 177 24.75 6.11 12.71
CA ILE A 177 25.73 6.85 11.91
C ILE A 177 24.99 7.31 10.64
N GLY A 178 24.94 8.63 10.40
CA GLY A 178 24.20 9.22 9.28
C GLY A 178 22.88 9.91 9.63
N ASN A 179 22.72 10.39 10.87
CA ASN A 179 21.56 11.16 11.35
C ASN A 179 20.22 10.38 11.37
N GLY A 180 20.25 9.05 11.36
CA GLY A 180 19.08 8.23 11.59
C GLY A 180 18.88 7.87 13.06
N VAL A 181 17.76 7.21 13.36
CA VAL A 181 17.44 6.69 14.69
C VAL A 181 16.88 5.27 14.55
N ASN A 182 17.43 4.33 15.31
CA ASN A 182 16.87 3.01 15.51
C ASN A 182 15.93 3.03 16.72
N VAL A 183 14.68 2.63 16.50
CA VAL A 183 13.68 2.44 17.56
C VAL A 183 13.13 1.03 17.50
N ARG A 184 12.73 0.50 18.65
CA ARG A 184 11.95 -0.74 18.76
C ARG A 184 10.58 -0.38 19.31
N ALA A 185 9.53 -0.91 18.72
CA ALA A 185 8.16 -0.66 19.16
C ALA A 185 7.31 -1.93 19.15
N LEU A 186 6.20 -1.91 19.88
CA LEU A 186 5.07 -2.82 19.65
C LEU A 186 4.51 -2.62 18.24
N ILE A 187 3.81 -3.63 17.72
CA ILE A 187 3.16 -3.52 16.41
C ILE A 187 2.13 -2.38 16.47
N ASN A 188 2.35 -1.37 15.64
CA ASN A 188 1.52 -0.18 15.54
C ASN A 188 1.00 -0.06 14.09
N PRO A 189 -0.29 -0.32 13.83
CA PRO A 189 -0.90 -0.24 12.50
C PRO A 189 -0.80 1.10 11.78
N ASN A 190 -0.51 2.18 12.51
CA ASN A 190 -0.30 3.51 11.93
C ASN A 190 1.10 3.62 11.29
N ILE A 191 2.06 2.79 11.70
CA ILE A 191 3.39 2.73 11.08
C ILE A 191 3.28 1.97 9.76
N ARG A 192 3.13 2.71 8.67
CA ARG A 192 3.03 2.16 7.32
C ARG A 192 4.20 2.55 6.46
N VAL A 193 4.76 1.58 5.75
CA VAL A 193 5.78 1.84 4.72
C VAL A 193 5.06 2.47 3.53
N LYS A 194 5.18 3.80 3.37
CA LYS A 194 4.58 4.53 2.23
C LYS A 194 5.59 5.13 1.26
N ARG A 195 6.89 4.87 1.43
CA ARG A 195 7.89 5.28 0.45
C ARG A 195 8.03 4.20 -0.62
N ALA A 196 7.59 4.51 -1.84
CA ALA A 196 7.96 3.70 -2.99
C ALA A 196 9.47 3.89 -3.23
N HIS A 197 10.26 2.87 -2.92
CA HIS A 197 11.64 2.80 -3.37
C HIS A 197 11.65 1.94 -4.62
N SER A 198 12.08 2.50 -5.74
CA SER A 198 12.39 1.71 -6.93
C SER A 198 13.48 0.71 -6.57
N ALA A 199 13.18 -0.58 -6.72
CA ALA A 199 14.18 -1.65 -6.72
C ALA A 199 15.07 -1.55 -7.96
#